data_AF-A0A2P4SBI2-F1
#
_entry.id   AF-A0A2P4SBI2-F1
#
_cell.length_a   1.000
_cell.length_b   1.000
_cell.length_c   1.000
_cell.angle_alpha   90.00
_cell.angle_beta   90.00
_cell.angle_gamma   90.00
#
_symmetry.space_group_name_H-M   'P 1'
#
loop_
_entity.id
_entity.type
_entity.pdbx_description
1 polymer ?
#
loop_
_entity_poly.entity_id
_entity_poly.type
_entity_poly.pdbx_seq_one_letter_code
_entity_poly.pdbx_strand_id
1 'polypeptide(L)'
;MCSIKFKRGVLKKFEEEDLDDLLRKRLKDSSELPGALWHIYAGKDADKIREFLQKIAKEQGLEVLPEHDPIRDQSWYVNKKLRQRLLEEYGVKTCTVIQFLGDAIILPAGALHQ
;
A
#
# COMPACT_ATOMS: atom_id res chain seq x y z
N MET A 1 3.22 31.49 1.94
CA MET A 1 1.82 31.00 1.94
C MET A 1 1.56 29.71 1.14
N CYS A 2 2.36 29.35 0.13
CA CYS A 2 2.17 28.13 -0.69
C CYS A 2 2.39 26.81 0.10
N SER A 3 3.38 26.77 1.00
CA SER A 3 3.77 25.56 1.76
C SER A 3 2.71 25.02 2.75
N ILE A 4 1.92 25.91 3.38
CA ILE A 4 0.94 25.52 4.42
C ILE A 4 -0.32 24.86 3.81
N LYS A 5 -0.74 25.27 2.61
CA LYS A 5 -1.88 24.63 1.92
C LYS A 5 -1.52 23.22 1.44
N PHE A 6 -0.29 23.01 0.97
CA PHE A 6 0.18 21.71 0.49
C PHE A 6 0.26 20.68 1.62
N LYS A 7 0.83 21.05 2.78
CA LYS A 7 0.87 20.19 3.97
C LYS A 7 -0.52 19.66 4.37
N ARG A 8 -1.53 20.53 4.36
CA ARG A 8 -2.90 20.18 4.78
C ARG A 8 -3.62 19.28 3.78
N GLY A 9 -3.31 19.39 2.48
CA GLY A 9 -3.89 18.51 1.45
C GLY A 9 -3.38 17.08 1.55
N VAL A 10 -2.07 16.91 1.81
CA VAL A 10 -1.44 15.60 1.99
C VAL A 10 -1.90 14.92 3.28
N LEU A 11 -2.02 15.67 4.38
CA LEU A 11 -2.59 15.16 5.65
C LEU A 11 -3.99 14.56 5.47
N LYS A 12 -4.88 15.25 4.73
CA LYS A 12 -6.22 14.73 4.42
C LYS A 12 -6.18 13.41 3.64
N LYS A 13 -5.19 13.23 2.76
CA LYS A 13 -5.05 11.98 2.00
C LYS A 13 -4.67 10.80 2.89
N PHE A 14 -3.85 11.03 3.91
CA PHE A 14 -3.58 10.03 4.93
C PHE A 14 -4.83 9.69 5.77
N GLU A 15 -5.64 10.70 6.13
CA GLU A 15 -6.89 10.48 6.90
C GLU A 15 -7.94 9.62 6.16
N GLU A 16 -7.89 9.58 4.82
CA GLU A 16 -8.76 8.76 3.96
C GLU A 16 -8.38 7.26 3.94
N GLU A 17 -7.22 6.89 4.50
CA GLU A 17 -6.77 5.50 4.60
C GLU A 17 -7.40 4.76 5.79
N ASP A 18 -7.39 3.44 5.70
CA ASP A 18 -7.82 2.56 6.79
C ASP A 18 -6.71 2.47 7.84
N LEU A 19 -6.67 3.50 8.69
CA LEU A 19 -5.70 3.66 9.76
C LEU A 19 -6.26 3.14 11.08
N ASP A 20 -5.42 2.45 11.85
CA ASP A 20 -5.69 2.15 13.24
C ASP A 20 -5.70 3.42 14.12
N ASP A 21 -6.26 3.30 15.32
CA ASP A 21 -6.43 4.43 16.25
C ASP A 21 -5.09 5.07 16.67
N LEU A 22 -4.01 4.30 16.70
CA LEU A 22 -2.69 4.77 17.09
C LEU A 22 -2.09 5.67 15.99
N LEU A 23 -2.16 5.24 14.73
CA LEU A 23 -1.75 6.02 13.56
C LEU A 23 -2.59 7.29 13.44
N ARG A 24 -3.91 7.22 13.67
CA ARG A 24 -4.79 8.40 13.69
C ARG A 24 -4.39 9.39 14.77
N LYS A 25 -3.95 8.91 15.94
CA LYS A 25 -3.47 9.78 17.02
C LYS A 25 -2.15 10.47 16.65
N ARG A 26 -1.17 9.73 16.11
CA ARG A 26 0.10 10.31 15.64
C ARG A 26 -0.11 11.33 14.52
N LEU A 27 -1.02 11.06 13.58
CA LEU A 27 -1.31 11.97 12.46
C LEU A 27 -1.89 13.33 12.90
N LYS A 28 -2.54 13.37 14.07
CA LYS A 28 -3.07 14.60 14.69
C LYS A 28 -2.03 15.36 15.53
N ASP A 29 -0.90 14.74 15.83
CA ASP A 29 0.20 15.39 16.54
C ASP A 29 0.92 16.36 15.59
N SER A 30 0.93 17.65 15.93
CA SER A 30 1.53 18.69 15.09
C SER A 30 3.07 18.66 15.08
N SER A 31 3.69 17.94 16.02
CA SER A 31 5.13 17.72 16.07
C SER A 31 5.59 16.58 15.15
N GLU A 32 4.68 15.68 14.81
CA GLU A 32 4.92 14.56 13.91
C GLU A 32 4.84 15.00 12.45
N LEU A 33 5.73 14.49 11.61
CA LEU A 33 5.84 14.85 10.20
C LEU A 33 5.65 13.61 9.32
N PRO A 34 4.42 13.31 8.85
CA PRO A 34 4.18 12.16 7.98
C PRO A 34 4.84 12.38 6.62
N GLY A 35 5.57 11.38 6.14
CA GLY A 35 6.35 11.43 4.91
C GLY A 35 5.90 10.46 3.84
N ALA A 36 5.62 9.20 4.19
CA ALA A 36 5.30 8.14 3.24
C ALA A 36 4.13 7.27 3.69
N LEU A 37 3.37 6.74 2.73
CA LEU A 37 2.34 5.72 2.92
C LEU A 37 2.90 4.38 2.40
N TRP A 38 2.83 3.36 3.22
CA TRP A 38 3.29 2.01 2.89
C TRP A 38 2.13 1.02 2.96
N HIS A 39 2.11 0.08 2.03
CA HIS A 39 1.25 -1.09 2.11
C HIS A 39 2.12 -2.34 2.13
N ILE A 40 2.05 -3.10 3.22
CA ILE A 40 2.90 -4.26 3.47
C ILE A 40 2.03 -5.52 3.48
N TYR A 41 2.52 -6.58 2.85
CA TYR A 41 1.86 -7.88 2.78
C TYR A 41 2.79 -8.99 3.28
N ALA A 42 2.19 -10.01 3.90
CA ALA A 42 2.94 -11.16 4.39
C ALA A 42 3.50 -11.98 3.23
N GLY A 43 4.76 -12.41 3.31
CA GLY A 43 5.40 -13.18 2.24
C GLY A 43 4.67 -14.48 1.88
N LYS A 44 3.96 -15.09 2.85
CA LYS A 44 3.12 -16.28 2.60
C LYS A 44 1.95 -16.06 1.63
N ASP A 45 1.55 -14.80 1.43
CA ASP A 45 0.42 -14.44 0.56
C ASP A 45 0.91 -14.04 -0.86
N ALA A 46 2.20 -14.17 -1.15
CA ALA A 46 2.79 -13.77 -2.43
C ALA A 46 2.13 -14.47 -3.64
N ASP A 47 1.85 -15.77 -3.55
CA ASP A 47 1.24 -16.51 -4.66
C ASP A 47 -0.18 -16.03 -4.95
N LYS A 48 -0.97 -15.74 -3.91
CA LYS A 48 -2.32 -15.17 -4.05
C LYS A 48 -2.29 -13.77 -4.67
N ILE A 49 -1.33 -12.94 -4.25
CA ILE A 49 -1.14 -11.60 -4.81
C ILE A 49 -0.76 -11.70 -6.30
N ARG A 50 0.09 -12.65 -6.67
CA ARG A 50 0.47 -12.90 -8.06
C ARG A 50 -0.74 -13.27 -8.92
N GLU A 51 -1.51 -14.27 -8.46
CA GLU A 51 -2.73 -14.71 -9.15
C GLU A 51 -3.74 -13.57 -9.31
N PHE A 52 -3.94 -12.78 -8.26
CA PHE A 52 -4.79 -11.61 -8.29
C PHE A 52 -4.33 -10.60 -9.35
N LEU A 53 -3.05 -10.21 -9.35
CA LEU A 53 -2.52 -9.24 -10.32
C LEU A 53 -2.58 -9.75 -11.76
N GLN A 54 -2.33 -11.04 -11.99
CA GLN A 54 -2.51 -11.65 -13.31
C GLN A 54 -3.98 -11.62 -13.76
N LYS A 55 -4.93 -11.85 -12.86
CA LYS A 55 -6.36 -11.69 -13.13
C LYS A 55 -6.69 -10.24 -13.52
N ILE A 56 -6.22 -9.26 -12.77
CA ILE A 56 -6.44 -7.84 -13.06
C ILE A 56 -5.83 -7.43 -14.41
N ALA A 57 -4.63 -7.92 -14.73
CA ALA A 57 -3.99 -7.66 -16.02
C ALA A 57 -4.86 -8.16 -17.19
N LYS A 58 -5.38 -9.39 -17.08
CA LYS A 58 -6.31 -9.95 -18.08
C LYS A 58 -7.61 -9.14 -18.19
N GLU A 59 -8.19 -8.72 -17.07
CA GLU A 59 -9.39 -7.85 -17.05
C GLU A 59 -9.15 -6.51 -17.75
N GLN A 60 -7.93 -5.97 -17.70
CA GLN A 60 -7.53 -4.72 -18.36
C GLN A 60 -7.11 -4.90 -19.82
N GLY A 61 -7.17 -6.13 -20.35
CA GLY A 61 -6.72 -6.43 -21.72
C GLY A 61 -5.21 -6.39 -21.89
N LEU A 62 -4.45 -6.45 -20.81
CA LEU A 62 -2.99 -6.57 -20.87
C LEU A 62 -2.62 -8.00 -21.24
N GLU A 63 -1.72 -8.14 -22.21
CA GLU A 63 -1.18 -9.45 -22.60
C GLU A 63 -0.28 -9.97 -21.47
N VAL A 64 -0.68 -11.09 -20.85
CA VAL A 64 0.10 -11.75 -19.81
C VAL A 64 0.80 -12.93 -20.46
N LEU A 65 2.08 -12.74 -20.80
CA LEU A 65 2.92 -13.85 -21.25
C LEU A 65 3.04 -14.91 -20.13
N PRO A 66 3.21 -16.20 -20.45
CA PRO A 66 3.33 -17.25 -19.44
C PRO A 66 4.46 -17.02 -18.42
N GLU A 67 5.47 -16.26 -18.82
CA GLU A 67 6.65 -15.91 -18.03
C GLU A 67 6.52 -14.61 -17.22
N HIS A 68 5.43 -13.85 -17.39
CA HIS A 68 5.18 -12.62 -16.63
C HIS A 68 4.83 -12.94 -15.16
N ASP A 69 5.69 -12.44 -14.26
CA ASP A 69 5.45 -12.47 -12.82
C ASP A 69 5.28 -11.02 -12.35
N PRO A 70 4.04 -10.54 -12.15
CA PRO A 70 3.76 -9.15 -11.80
C PRO A 70 4.43 -8.69 -10.49
N ILE A 71 4.82 -9.62 -9.61
CA ILE A 71 5.57 -9.30 -8.39
C ILE A 71 7.04 -9.02 -8.72
N ARG A 72 7.66 -9.87 -9.55
CA ARG A 72 9.05 -9.71 -9.99
C ARG A 72 9.22 -8.49 -10.89
N ASP A 73 8.24 -8.24 -11.74
CA ASP A 73 8.28 -7.18 -12.74
C ASP A 73 8.03 -5.78 -12.12
N GLN A 74 7.58 -5.71 -10.86
CA GLN A 74 7.36 -4.48 -10.08
C GLN A 74 6.51 -3.42 -10.82
N SER A 75 5.55 -3.88 -11.63
CA SER A 75 4.77 -3.03 -12.55
C SER A 75 3.44 -2.54 -11.96
N TRP A 76 3.10 -2.97 -10.74
CA TRP A 76 1.81 -2.71 -10.11
C TRP A 76 1.93 -1.87 -8.85
N TYR A 77 1.08 -0.84 -8.76
CA TYR A 77 0.70 -0.23 -7.49
C TYR A 77 -0.73 -0.67 -7.13
N VAL A 78 -0.86 -1.44 -6.05
CA VAL A 78 -2.14 -1.95 -5.55
C VAL A 78 -2.90 -0.80 -4.86
N ASN A 79 -3.67 -0.04 -5.65
CA ASN A 79 -4.48 1.07 -5.16
C ASN A 79 -5.64 0.63 -4.26
N LYS A 80 -6.34 1.57 -3.61
CA LYS A 80 -7.42 1.28 -2.65
C LYS A 80 -8.49 0.31 -3.16
N LYS A 81 -8.91 0.44 -4.44
CA LYS A 81 -9.90 -0.47 -5.03
C LYS A 81 -9.34 -1.89 -5.21
N LEU A 82 -8.08 -2.00 -5.63
CA LEU A 82 -7.41 -3.29 -5.78
C LEU A 82 -7.14 -3.95 -4.43
N ARG A 83 -6.77 -3.17 -3.40
CA ARG A 83 -6.59 -3.70 -2.03
C ARG A 83 -7.88 -4.27 -1.45
N GLN A 84 -8.99 -3.57 -1.67
CA GLN A 84 -10.31 -4.03 -1.25
C GLN A 84 -10.67 -5.36 -1.93
N ARG A 85 -10.50 -5.45 -3.25
CA ARG A 85 -10.74 -6.69 -4.00
C ARG A 85 -9.81 -7.82 -3.59
N LEU A 86 -8.53 -7.53 -3.33
CA LEU A 86 -7.56 -8.51 -2.88
C LEU A 86 -7.96 -9.13 -1.52
N LEU A 87 -8.51 -8.32 -0.61
CA LEU A 87 -9.09 -8.81 0.63
C LEU A 87 -10.35 -9.66 0.38
N GLU A 88 -11.28 -9.19 -0.43
CA GLU A 88 -12.58 -9.84 -0.68
C GLU A 88 -12.46 -11.16 -1.44
N GLU A 89 -11.61 -11.20 -2.49
CA GLU A 89 -11.51 -12.32 -3.40
C GLU A 89 -10.48 -13.38 -2.94
N TYR A 90 -9.40 -12.96 -2.28
CA TYR A 90 -8.28 -13.84 -1.89
C TYR A 90 -8.03 -13.92 -0.37
N GLY A 91 -8.76 -13.13 0.43
CA GLY A 91 -8.61 -13.09 1.89
C GLY A 91 -7.28 -12.47 2.35
N VAL A 92 -6.55 -11.80 1.45
CA VAL A 92 -5.22 -11.24 1.76
C VAL A 92 -5.39 -9.86 2.40
N LYS A 93 -4.93 -9.74 3.64
CA LYS A 93 -4.98 -8.48 4.39
C LYS A 93 -3.82 -7.56 4.00
N THR A 94 -4.09 -6.26 3.91
CA THR A 94 -3.07 -5.23 3.75
C THR A 94 -2.71 -4.64 5.12
N CYS A 95 -1.43 -4.53 5.44
CA CYS A 95 -0.97 -3.70 6.56
C CYS A 95 -0.64 -2.30 6.04
N THR A 96 -1.37 -1.29 6.50
CA THR A 96 -1.16 0.12 6.12
C THR A 96 -0.28 0.81 7.16
N VAL A 97 0.81 1.44 6.73
CA VAL A 97 1.74 2.16 7.62
C VAL A 97 1.97 3.57 7.09
N ILE A 98 1.90 4.56 7.98
CA ILE A 98 2.38 5.91 7.69
C ILE A 98 3.76 6.05 8.34
N GLN A 99 4.76 6.34 7.53
CA GLN A 99 6.11 6.62 8.01
C GLN A 99 6.24 8.10 8.34
N PHE A 100 6.60 8.40 9.58
CA PHE A 100 6.90 9.75 10.03
C PHE A 100 8.40 10.03 9.98
N LEU A 101 8.78 11.31 10.04
CA LEU A 101 10.19 11.70 10.11
C LEU A 101 10.86 11.05 11.33
N GLY A 102 11.92 10.27 11.08
CA GLY A 102 12.66 9.56 12.13
C GLY A 102 12.22 8.11 12.34
N ASP A 103 11.10 7.68 11.76
CA ASP A 103 10.66 6.28 11.82
C ASP A 103 11.56 5.38 10.95
N ALA A 104 11.96 4.24 11.50
CA ALA A 104 12.63 3.15 10.78
C ALA A 104 11.66 1.98 10.56
N ILE A 105 11.42 1.61 9.31
CA ILE A 105 10.61 0.44 8.94
C ILE A 105 11.56 -0.74 8.67
N ILE A 106 11.38 -1.84 9.40
CA ILE A 106 12.16 -3.07 9.26
C ILE A 106 11.26 -4.14 8.65
N LEU A 107 11.65 -4.65 7.47
CA LEU A 107 10.87 -5.65 6.73
C LEU A 107 11.60 -7.01 6.74
N PRO A 108 10.90 -8.11 7.07
CA PRO A 108 11.49 -9.44 6.96
C PRO A 108 11.64 -9.84 5.48
N ALA A 109 12.59 -10.73 5.20
CA ALA A 109 12.79 -11.27 3.86
C ALA A 109 11.50 -11.89 3.30
N GLY A 110 11.21 -11.59 2.03
CA GLY A 110 10.00 -12.07 1.35
C GLY A 110 8.74 -11.26 1.62
N ALA A 111 8.76 -10.26 2.53
CA ALA A 111 7.63 -9.33 2.66
C ALA A 111 7.49 -8.45 1.42
N LEU A 112 6.28 -8.39 0.88
CA LEU A 112 5.96 -7.53 -0.26
C LEU A 112 5.53 -6.16 0.25
N HIS A 113 5.93 -5.12 -0.44
CA HIS A 113 5.69 -3.74 -0.02
C HIS A 113 5.70 -2.78 -1.20
N GLN A 114 5.01 -1.65 -1.03
CA GLN A 114 4.92 -0.52 -1.96
C GLN A 114 4.59 0.77 -1.21
#